data_AF-A0A0P9G511-F1
#
_entry.id   AF-A0A0P9G511-F1
#
_cell.length_a   1.000
_cell.length_b   1.000
_cell.length_c   1.000
_cell.angle_alpha   90.00
_cell.angle_beta   90.00
_cell.angle_gamma   90.00
#
_symmetry.space_group_name_H-M   'P 1'
#
loop_
_entity.id
_entity.type
_entity.pdbx_description
1 polymer ?
#
loop_
_entity_poly.entity_id
_entity_poly.type
_entity_poly.pdbx_seq_one_letter_code
_entity_poly.pdbx_strand_id
1 'polypeptide(L)'
;MAEESVLRRVRNCVVNLEFEDIKSVVKEALEADIRPEEIIDAMSKGMDIVGERYEKHEYFLTELIMAGETMKAGLEPLLPYIETMTAKYKGVVVMGTVKGDIHDIGKNIVVAFLTSAGFKVHDLGVDVPAEKFVKKAIETKAEIVGISTIYSVHA
;
A
#
# COMPACT_ATOMS: atom_id res chain seq x y z
N MET A 1 -19.90 19.41 4.88
CA MET A 1 -20.90 18.90 5.85
C MET A 1 -21.55 17.56 5.45
N ALA A 2 -21.51 17.11 4.18
CA ALA A 2 -21.79 15.71 3.82
C ALA A 2 -20.51 14.99 3.35
N GLU A 3 -19.75 15.60 2.45
CA GLU A 3 -18.45 15.09 1.94
C GLU A 3 -17.46 14.77 3.06
N GLU A 4 -17.25 15.71 3.99
CA GLU A 4 -16.38 15.52 5.16
C GLU A 4 -16.83 14.34 6.05
N SER A 5 -18.13 14.06 6.10
CA SER A 5 -18.67 12.91 6.85
C SER A 5 -18.37 11.58 6.15
N VAL A 6 -18.43 11.55 4.81
CA VAL A 6 -18.13 10.35 4.01
C VAL A 6 -16.62 10.06 4.00
N LEU A 7 -15.78 11.07 3.77
CA LEU A 7 -14.31 10.91 3.85
C LEU A 7 -13.85 10.46 5.23
N ARG A 8 -14.50 10.95 6.30
CA ARG A 8 -14.24 10.47 7.66
C ARG A 8 -14.59 9.00 7.83
N ARG A 9 -15.68 8.52 7.21
CA ARG A 9 -16.04 7.10 7.21
C ARG A 9 -15.02 6.27 6.44
N VAL A 10 -14.60 6.69 5.25
CA VAL A 10 -13.52 6.03 4.48
C VAL A 10 -12.27 5.85 5.34
N ARG A 11 -11.82 6.95 5.98
CA ARG A 11 -10.68 6.90 6.91
C ARG A 11 -10.91 5.93 8.06
N ASN A 12 -12.07 6.00 8.70
CA ASN A 12 -12.39 5.16 9.85
C ASN A 12 -12.47 3.68 9.47
N CYS A 13 -12.92 3.32 8.27
CA CYS A 13 -12.90 1.93 7.81
C CYS A 13 -11.47 1.36 7.82
N VAL A 14 -10.47 2.14 7.36
CA VAL A 14 -9.06 1.73 7.42
C VAL A 14 -8.59 1.60 8.87
N VAL A 15 -8.90 2.61 9.71
CA VAL A 15 -8.49 2.63 11.12
C VAL A 15 -9.11 1.50 11.93
N ASN A 16 -10.34 1.11 11.63
CA ASN A 16 -11.10 0.09 12.35
C ASN A 16 -10.99 -1.30 11.71
N LEU A 17 -10.23 -1.45 10.63
CA LEU A 17 -10.03 -2.72 9.90
C LEU A 17 -11.33 -3.27 9.27
N GLU A 18 -12.21 -2.38 8.83
CA GLU A 18 -13.53 -2.69 8.24
C GLU A 18 -13.38 -3.09 6.76
N PHE A 19 -12.73 -4.23 6.52
CA PHE A 19 -12.43 -4.77 5.18
C PHE A 19 -13.69 -5.02 4.33
N GLU A 20 -14.78 -5.47 4.95
CA GLU A 20 -16.03 -5.77 4.24
C GLU A 20 -16.75 -4.48 3.79
N ASP A 21 -16.63 -3.41 4.58
CA ASP A 21 -17.38 -2.17 4.37
C ASP A 21 -16.66 -1.19 3.44
N ILE A 22 -15.32 -1.13 3.47
CA ILE A 22 -14.53 -0.10 2.77
C ILE A 22 -14.91 0.06 1.30
N LYS A 23 -15.16 -1.04 0.57
CA LYS A 23 -15.55 -1.00 -0.85
C LYS A 23 -16.88 -0.26 -1.05
N SER A 24 -17.84 -0.46 -0.15
CA SER A 24 -19.14 0.20 -0.21
C SER A 24 -19.02 1.69 0.11
N VAL A 25 -18.25 2.05 1.12
CA VAL A 25 -18.05 3.44 1.55
C VAL A 25 -17.27 4.24 0.50
N VAL A 26 -16.29 3.63 -0.17
CA VAL A 26 -15.58 4.25 -1.30
C VAL A 26 -16.53 4.49 -2.48
N LYS A 27 -17.43 3.56 -2.79
CA LYS A 27 -18.43 3.77 -3.85
C LYS A 27 -19.40 4.90 -3.50
N GLU A 28 -19.86 4.96 -2.25
CA GLU A 28 -20.69 6.07 -1.76
C GLU A 28 -19.96 7.42 -1.90
N ALA A 29 -18.65 7.47 -1.61
CA ALA A 29 -17.85 8.66 -1.81
C ALA A 29 -17.78 9.09 -3.29
N LEU A 30 -17.61 8.13 -4.20
CA LEU A 30 -17.62 8.39 -5.65
C LEU A 30 -19.01 8.87 -6.12
N GLU A 31 -20.09 8.28 -5.62
CA GLU A 31 -21.48 8.69 -5.93
C GLU A 31 -21.80 10.09 -5.41
N ALA A 32 -21.12 10.52 -4.34
CA ALA A 32 -21.19 11.87 -3.81
C ALA A 32 -20.29 12.88 -4.56
N ASP A 33 -19.76 12.52 -5.73
CA ASP A 33 -18.89 13.34 -6.58
C ASP A 33 -17.57 13.77 -5.89
N ILE A 34 -17.15 13.02 -4.87
CA ILE A 34 -15.87 13.26 -4.19
C ILE A 34 -14.74 12.78 -5.09
N ARG A 35 -13.73 13.64 -5.26
CA ARG A 35 -12.59 13.36 -6.12
C ARG A 35 -11.82 12.11 -5.63
N PRO A 36 -11.43 11.17 -6.52
CA PRO A 36 -10.67 9.97 -6.16
C PRO A 36 -9.41 10.27 -5.34
N GLU A 37 -8.71 11.37 -5.64
CA GLU A 37 -7.53 11.82 -4.88
C GLU A 37 -7.84 12.05 -3.40
N GLU A 38 -9.01 12.62 -3.08
CA GLU A 38 -9.42 12.92 -1.71
C GLU A 38 -9.81 11.65 -0.96
N ILE A 39 -10.39 10.68 -1.65
CA ILE A 39 -10.72 9.36 -1.08
C ILE A 39 -9.42 8.61 -0.74
N ILE A 40 -8.43 8.64 -1.65
CA ILE A 40 -7.11 8.06 -1.41
C ILE A 40 -6.42 8.75 -0.23
N ASP A 41 -6.43 10.08 -0.19
CA ASP A 41 -5.86 10.86 0.93
C ASP A 41 -6.53 10.53 2.27
N ALA A 42 -7.85 10.33 2.30
CA ALA A 42 -8.56 9.89 3.50
C ALA A 42 -8.14 8.49 3.96
N MET A 43 -7.93 7.55 3.04
CA MET A 43 -7.39 6.23 3.37
C MET A 43 -5.94 6.32 3.87
N SER A 44 -5.09 7.12 3.23
CA SER A 44 -3.71 7.35 3.66
C SER A 44 -3.65 7.93 5.08
N LYS A 45 -4.49 8.91 5.41
CA LYS A 45 -4.64 9.43 6.79
C LYS A 45 -5.10 8.37 7.77
N GLY A 46 -5.91 7.41 7.33
CA GLY A 46 -6.29 6.25 8.14
C GLY A 46 -5.08 5.36 8.43
N MET A 47 -4.22 5.17 7.43
CA MET A 47 -2.99 4.40 7.56
C MET A 47 -1.97 5.06 8.49
N ASP A 48 -1.84 6.39 8.47
CA ASP A 48 -0.99 7.13 9.39
C ASP A 48 -1.39 6.87 10.85
N ILE A 49 -2.70 6.90 11.14
CA ILE A 49 -3.24 6.58 12.48
C ILE A 49 -2.94 5.13 12.87
N VAL A 50 -3.09 4.20 11.93
CA VAL A 50 -2.73 2.79 12.16
C VAL A 50 -1.25 2.63 12.50
N GLY A 51 -0.38 3.36 11.80
CA GLY A 51 1.06 3.43 12.10
C GLY A 51 1.33 3.93 13.52
N GLU A 52 0.70 5.05 13.90
CA GLU A 52 0.83 5.59 15.27
C GLU A 52 0.34 4.61 16.34
N ARG A 53 -0.77 3.89 16.10
CA ARG A 53 -1.28 2.86 17.03
C ARG A 53 -0.32 1.69 17.16
N TYR A 54 0.33 1.29 16.08
CA TYR A 54 1.36 0.25 16.11
C TYR A 54 2.59 0.68 16.91
N GLU A 55 3.08 1.91 16.71
CA GLU A 55 4.20 2.47 17.47
C GLU A 55 3.90 2.56 18.98
N LYS A 56 2.64 2.85 19.35
CA LYS A 56 2.16 2.89 20.73
C LYS A 56 1.86 1.51 21.33
N HIS A 57 2.10 0.43 20.59
CA HIS A 57 1.74 -0.94 20.97
C HIS A 57 0.24 -1.17 21.22
N GLU A 58 -0.62 -0.32 20.65
CA GLU A 58 -2.07 -0.51 20.68
C GLU A 58 -2.50 -1.49 19.58
N TYR A 59 -1.81 -1.47 18.44
CA TYR A 59 -1.95 -2.42 17.33
C TYR A 59 -0.73 -3.33 17.24
N PHE A 60 -0.94 -4.58 16.86
CA PHE A 60 0.11 -5.54 16.56
C PHE A 60 0.26 -5.72 15.03
N LEU A 61 1.15 -6.63 14.66
CA LEU A 61 1.48 -6.92 13.26
C LEU A 61 0.24 -7.39 12.46
N THR A 62 -0.68 -8.11 13.11
CA THR A 62 -1.91 -8.59 12.50
C THR A 62 -2.82 -7.43 12.08
N GLU A 63 -2.98 -6.42 12.93
CA GLU A 63 -3.80 -5.25 12.63
C GLU A 63 -3.16 -4.40 11.54
N LEU A 64 -1.83 -4.27 11.53
CA LEU A 64 -1.09 -3.62 10.43
C LEU A 64 -1.37 -4.28 9.08
N ILE A 65 -1.31 -5.61 9.02
CA ILE A 65 -1.57 -6.38 7.79
C ILE A 65 -3.03 -6.18 7.36
N MET A 66 -3.98 -6.29 8.30
CA MET A 66 -5.40 -6.09 8.01
C MET A 66 -5.73 -4.68 7.52
N ALA A 67 -5.05 -3.65 8.04
CA ALA A 67 -5.22 -2.28 7.56
C ALA A 67 -4.71 -2.12 6.12
N GLY A 68 -3.58 -2.74 5.80
CA GLY A 68 -3.05 -2.78 4.43
C GLY A 68 -4.01 -3.46 3.45
N GLU A 69 -4.59 -4.62 3.83
CA GLU A 69 -5.58 -5.31 3.01
C GLU A 69 -6.90 -4.52 2.89
N THR A 70 -7.33 -3.85 3.96
CA THR A 70 -8.51 -2.96 3.93
C THR A 70 -8.29 -1.80 2.97
N MET A 71 -7.13 -1.16 3.02
CA MET A 71 -6.80 -0.08 2.08
C MET A 71 -6.72 -0.58 0.63
N LYS A 72 -6.10 -1.75 0.40
CA LYS A 72 -6.05 -2.39 -0.93
C LYS A 72 -7.45 -2.66 -1.48
N ALA A 73 -8.35 -3.20 -0.65
CA ALA A 73 -9.75 -3.39 -1.01
C ALA A 73 -10.45 -2.08 -1.35
N GLY A 74 -10.18 -1.01 -0.59
CA GLY A 74 -10.70 0.34 -0.87
C GLY A 74 -10.15 0.99 -2.14
N LEU A 75 -8.97 0.60 -2.60
CA LEU A 75 -8.40 1.07 -3.86
C LEU A 75 -9.01 0.39 -5.10
N GLU A 76 -9.57 -0.82 -4.97
CA GLU A 76 -10.12 -1.57 -6.12
C GLU A 76 -11.19 -0.78 -6.92
N PRO A 77 -12.20 -0.12 -6.29
CA PRO A 77 -13.17 0.68 -7.03
C PRO A 77 -12.57 1.93 -7.68
N LEU A 78 -11.39 2.38 -7.21
CA LEU A 78 -10.72 3.58 -7.67
C LEU A 78 -9.77 3.31 -8.85
N LEU A 79 -9.43 2.04 -9.14
CA LEU A 79 -8.50 1.67 -10.21
C LEU A 79 -8.82 2.31 -11.58
N PRO A 80 -10.07 2.32 -12.08
CA PRO A 80 -10.38 2.95 -13.38
C PRO A 80 -10.14 4.47 -13.40
N TYR A 81 -10.25 5.11 -12.23
CA TYR A 81 -10.02 6.53 -12.07
C TYR A 81 -8.52 6.82 -11.95
N ILE A 82 -7.77 5.99 -11.23
CA ILE A 82 -6.31 6.11 -11.08
C ILE A 82 -5.60 5.99 -12.44
N GLU A 83 -6.06 5.11 -13.33
CA GLU A 83 -5.48 4.95 -14.67
C GLU A 83 -5.70 6.16 -15.58
N THR A 84 -6.79 6.90 -15.36
CA THR A 84 -7.15 8.10 -16.15
C THR A 84 -6.65 9.39 -15.51
N MET A 85 -6.39 9.37 -14.21
CA MET A 85 -5.73 10.45 -13.50
C MET A 85 -4.29 10.60 -14.02
N THR A 86 -3.90 11.82 -14.37
CA THR A 86 -2.47 12.21 -14.45
C THR A 86 -1.78 12.19 -13.08
N ALA A 87 -2.37 11.52 -12.08
CA ALA A 87 -1.76 11.26 -10.79
C ALA A 87 -0.58 10.33 -11.01
N LYS A 88 0.61 10.93 -11.18
CA LYS A 88 1.86 10.19 -11.09
C LYS A 88 1.92 9.54 -9.72
N TYR A 89 2.17 8.23 -9.70
CA TYR A 89 2.63 7.56 -8.48
C TYR A 89 3.72 8.41 -7.80
N LYS A 90 3.75 8.41 -6.47
CA LYS A 90 4.77 9.16 -5.71
C LYS A 90 6.20 8.75 -6.08
N GLY A 91 6.36 7.52 -6.53
CA GLY A 91 7.54 7.03 -7.22
C GLY A 91 7.35 5.58 -7.65
N VAL A 92 8.30 5.08 -8.43
CA VAL A 92 8.35 3.66 -8.85
C VAL A 92 9.37 2.89 -8.01
N VAL A 93 8.93 1.80 -7.39
CA VAL A 93 9.74 0.93 -6.53
C VAL A 93 9.89 -0.45 -7.17
N VAL A 94 11.09 -1.01 -7.14
CA VAL A 94 11.33 -2.44 -7.40
C VAL A 94 11.69 -3.10 -6.08
N MET A 95 11.01 -4.21 -5.75
CA MET A 95 11.17 -4.89 -4.47
C MET A 95 11.32 -6.41 -4.67
N GLY A 96 12.04 -7.10 -3.79
CA GLY A 96 12.25 -8.55 -3.89
C GLY A 96 13.15 -9.06 -2.76
N THR A 97 13.20 -10.38 -2.56
CA THR A 97 14.21 -10.99 -1.69
C THR A 97 15.47 -11.33 -2.50
N VAL A 98 16.63 -11.33 -1.84
CA VAL A 98 17.89 -11.74 -2.48
C VAL A 98 17.88 -13.21 -2.89
N LYS A 99 18.75 -13.55 -3.85
CA LYS A 99 19.03 -14.94 -4.22
C LYS A 99 19.40 -15.78 -2.99
N GLY A 100 18.79 -16.95 -2.87
CA GLY A 100 18.95 -17.88 -1.76
C GLY A 100 18.05 -17.58 -0.56
N ASP A 101 17.28 -16.48 -0.58
CA ASP A 101 16.35 -16.14 0.50
C ASP A 101 14.90 -16.25 0.04
N ILE A 102 14.11 -17.08 0.73
CA ILE A 102 12.67 -17.29 0.45
C ILE A 102 11.75 -16.55 1.44
N HIS A 103 12.30 -15.82 2.41
CA HIS A 103 11.50 -15.19 3.46
C HIS A 103 10.89 -13.87 2.97
N ASP A 104 9.57 -13.86 2.82
CA ASP A 104 8.84 -12.78 2.16
C ASP A 104 7.85 -12.04 3.04
N ILE A 105 7.59 -12.50 4.28
CA ILE A 105 6.59 -11.87 5.17
C ILE A 105 6.89 -10.38 5.33
N GLY A 106 8.11 -10.03 5.73
CA GLY A 106 8.53 -8.63 5.89
C GLY A 106 8.48 -7.85 4.58
N LYS A 107 8.91 -8.46 3.46
CA LYS A 107 8.81 -7.88 2.12
C LYS A 107 7.37 -7.54 1.76
N ASN A 108 6.44 -8.47 1.95
CA ASN A 108 5.03 -8.32 1.56
C ASN A 108 4.36 -7.20 2.37
N ILE A 109 4.69 -7.07 3.66
CA ILE A 109 4.23 -5.95 4.49
C ILE A 109 4.73 -4.61 3.90
N VAL A 110 6.01 -4.51 3.56
CA VAL A 110 6.57 -3.29 2.96
C VAL A 110 5.94 -2.99 1.60
N VAL A 111 5.72 -4.01 0.75
CA VAL A 111 5.04 -3.86 -0.55
C VAL A 111 3.62 -3.32 -0.38
N ALA A 112 2.86 -3.86 0.59
CA ALA A 112 1.51 -3.40 0.89
C ALA A 112 1.53 -1.92 1.34
N PHE A 113 2.45 -1.54 2.23
CA PHE A 113 2.57 -0.17 2.71
C PHE A 113 3.04 0.83 1.65
N LEU A 114 3.97 0.45 0.79
CA LEU A 114 4.38 1.32 -0.31
C LEU A 114 3.24 1.53 -1.31
N THR A 115 2.51 0.47 -1.64
CA THR A 115 1.33 0.54 -2.52
C THR A 115 0.26 1.44 -1.91
N SER A 116 -0.01 1.26 -0.61
CA SER A 116 -0.98 2.06 0.15
C SER A 116 -0.54 3.53 0.26
N ALA A 117 0.76 3.79 0.36
CA ALA A 117 1.31 5.15 0.36
C ALA A 117 1.29 5.83 -1.02
N GLY A 118 0.85 5.14 -2.09
CA GLY A 118 0.74 5.70 -3.44
C GLY A 118 1.98 5.50 -4.32
N PHE A 119 2.86 4.56 -3.97
CA PHE A 119 3.96 4.14 -4.84
C PHE A 119 3.51 3.05 -5.82
N LYS A 120 4.14 3.02 -7.00
CA LYS A 120 4.04 1.88 -7.92
C LYS A 120 5.07 0.84 -7.55
N VAL A 121 4.65 -0.29 -7.01
CA VAL A 121 5.58 -1.35 -6.58
C VAL A 121 5.63 -2.49 -7.60
N HIS A 122 6.82 -2.79 -8.08
CA HIS A 122 7.13 -3.96 -8.88
C HIS A 122 7.82 -5.01 -7.99
N ASP A 123 7.02 -5.91 -7.42
CA ASP A 123 7.52 -7.01 -6.63
C ASP A 123 8.04 -8.14 -7.53
N LEU A 124 9.33 -8.44 -7.41
CA LEU A 124 10.03 -9.52 -8.12
C LEU A 124 9.84 -10.88 -7.45
N GLY A 125 9.24 -10.93 -6.25
CA GLY A 125 9.02 -12.13 -5.48
C GLY A 125 10.23 -12.52 -4.65
N VAL A 126 10.51 -13.81 -4.59
CA VAL A 126 11.56 -14.40 -3.77
C VAL A 126 12.69 -15.01 -4.59
N ASP A 127 13.85 -15.26 -3.96
CA ASP A 127 15.04 -15.88 -4.56
C ASP A 127 15.47 -15.16 -5.86
N VAL A 128 15.62 -13.83 -5.79
CA VAL A 128 15.83 -13.00 -6.97
C VAL A 128 17.33 -12.68 -7.15
N PRO A 129 17.95 -13.06 -8.28
CA PRO A 129 19.32 -12.67 -8.59
C PRO A 129 19.45 -11.16 -8.84
N ALA A 130 20.60 -10.58 -8.47
CA ALA A 130 20.85 -9.14 -8.52
C ALA A 130 20.63 -8.55 -9.93
N GLU A 131 20.95 -9.30 -10.99
CA GLU A 131 20.77 -8.87 -12.38
C GLU A 131 19.29 -8.61 -12.73
N LYS A 132 18.36 -9.35 -12.13
CA LYS A 132 16.92 -9.12 -12.33
C LYS A 132 16.47 -7.81 -11.69
N PHE A 133 16.99 -7.45 -10.51
CA PHE A 133 16.70 -6.15 -9.90
C PHE A 133 17.17 -5.01 -10.79
N VAL A 134 18.42 -5.06 -11.24
CA VAL A 134 18.99 -4.03 -12.12
C VAL A 134 18.20 -3.92 -13.43
N LYS A 135 17.92 -5.05 -14.08
CA LYS A 135 17.15 -5.08 -15.31
C LYS A 135 15.75 -4.48 -15.11
N LYS A 136 15.04 -4.88 -14.06
CA LYS A 136 13.69 -4.37 -13.81
C LYS A 136 13.70 -2.89 -13.45
N ALA A 137 14.65 -2.44 -12.64
CA ALA A 137 14.78 -1.04 -12.27
C ALA A 137 15.01 -0.13 -13.49
N ILE A 138 15.84 -0.56 -14.44
CA ILE A 138 16.05 0.16 -15.71
C ILE A 138 14.76 0.14 -16.56
N GLU A 139 14.13 -1.04 -16.72
CA GLU A 139 12.91 -1.23 -17.52
C GLU A 139 11.76 -0.34 -17.03
N THR A 140 11.55 -0.26 -15.72
CA THR A 140 10.44 0.46 -15.10
C THR A 140 10.79 1.90 -14.73
N LYS A 141 12.05 2.31 -14.93
CA LYS A 141 12.60 3.59 -14.45
C LYS A 141 12.36 3.78 -12.95
N ALA A 142 12.63 2.73 -12.18
CA ALA A 142 12.46 2.74 -10.74
C ALA A 142 13.39 3.77 -10.08
N GLU A 143 12.83 4.52 -9.14
CA GLU A 143 13.56 5.51 -8.33
C GLU A 143 14.11 4.87 -7.05
N ILE A 144 13.47 3.77 -6.61
CA ILE A 144 13.83 3.03 -5.40
C ILE A 144 13.97 1.55 -5.75
N VAL A 145 15.07 0.94 -5.31
CA VAL A 145 15.25 -0.52 -5.28
C VAL A 145 15.33 -0.94 -3.83
N GLY A 146 14.43 -1.80 -3.39
CA GLY A 146 14.46 -2.35 -2.05
C GLY A 146 14.67 -3.85 -2.04
N ILE A 147 15.52 -4.29 -1.12
CA ILE A 147 16.05 -5.64 -1.05
C ILE A 147 15.72 -6.19 0.33
N SER A 148 15.05 -7.34 0.37
CA SER A 148 14.72 -8.05 1.61
C SER A 148 15.66 -9.24 1.81
N THR A 149 16.15 -9.40 3.04
CA THR A 149 16.94 -10.56 3.48
C THR A 149 16.73 -10.78 4.97
N ILE A 150 16.59 -12.02 5.41
CA ILE A 150 16.62 -12.40 6.83
C ILE A 150 17.91 -13.14 7.18
N TYR A 151 18.56 -13.76 6.18
CA TYR A 151 19.84 -14.41 6.40
C TYR A 151 20.94 -13.37 6.60
N SER A 152 21.75 -13.56 7.62
CA SER A 152 23.06 -12.93 7.71
C SER A 152 24.01 -13.65 6.75
N VAL A 153 24.68 -12.89 5.88
CA VAL A 153 25.82 -13.38 5.10
C VAL A 153 26.87 -13.87 6.09
N HIS A 154 26.98 -15.18 6.25
CA HIS A 154 28.17 -15.77 6.83
C HIS A 154 29.21 -15.72 5.72
N ALA A 155 30.06 -14.70 5.80
CA ALA A 155 31.33 -14.63 5.07
C ALA A 155 32.30 -15.68 5.61
#